data_AF-A0A1M6NJ02-F1
#
_entry.id   AF-A0A1M6NJ02-F1
#
_cell.length_a   1.000
_cell.length_b   1.000
_cell.length_c   1.000
_cell.angle_alpha   90.00
_cell.angle_beta   90.00
_cell.angle_gamma   90.00
#
_symmetry.space_group_name_H-M   'P 1'
#
loop_
_entity.id
_entity.type
_entity.pdbx_description
1 polymer ?
#
loop_
_entity_poly.entity_id
_entity_poly.type
_entity_poly.pdbx_seq_one_letter_code
_entity_poly.pdbx_strand_id
1 'polypeptide(L)'
;MRKFVTLLIALLVMAFLFPATGLTAQEDSSSTEKGVSREMSPFLITGKMPHLTKLLIKQWDNPELNLSTEQKDKLLVVRKETITGVKALTKKITPLEKQVVEGIFAKQAPEDLGPLVQAIAKLKAEATMVHLRCIYETSKILDAQQLEFLMN
;
A
#
# COMPACT_ATOMS: atom_id res chain seq x y z
N MET A 1 58.60 -13.05 -70.75
CA MET A 1 57.73 -12.69 -71.89
C MET A 1 56.30 -12.93 -71.48
N ARG A 2 55.42 -11.94 -71.71
CA ARG A 2 54.01 -12.01 -72.17
C ARG A 2 53.19 -13.27 -71.78
N LYS A 3 51.95 -13.24 -71.31
CA LYS A 3 50.85 -12.24 -71.30
C LYS A 3 49.59 -13.01 -70.81
N PHE A 4 48.68 -12.33 -70.10
CA PHE A 4 47.21 -12.53 -70.09
C PHE A 4 46.72 -13.86 -69.46
N VAL A 5 45.57 -13.99 -68.79
CA VAL A 5 44.22 -13.49 -69.07
C VAL A 5 43.43 -13.43 -67.73
N THR A 6 42.67 -12.35 -67.59
CA THR A 6 41.52 -12.09 -66.71
C THR A 6 40.64 -13.28 -66.30
N LEU A 7 40.19 -13.30 -65.03
CA LEU A 7 38.85 -13.79 -64.71
C LEU A 7 38.20 -12.92 -63.61
N LEU A 8 37.09 -12.30 -63.99
CA LEU A 8 36.07 -11.68 -63.15
C LEU A 8 35.58 -12.64 -62.07
N ILE A 9 35.51 -12.19 -60.82
CA ILE A 9 34.42 -12.57 -59.92
C ILE A 9 33.93 -11.30 -59.22
N ALA A 10 32.76 -10.84 -59.67
CA ALA A 10 31.98 -9.81 -59.03
C ALA A 10 31.48 -10.33 -57.68
N LEU A 11 31.98 -9.76 -56.59
CA LEU A 11 31.44 -10.00 -55.26
C LEU A 11 30.41 -8.93 -54.96
N LEU A 12 29.15 -9.35 -55.09
CA LEU A 12 27.92 -8.62 -54.89
C LEU A 12 27.84 -8.15 -53.43
N VAL A 13 28.24 -6.90 -53.17
CA VAL A 13 27.98 -6.23 -51.88
C VAL A 13 26.49 -5.88 -51.86
N MET A 14 25.69 -6.78 -51.30
CA MET A 14 24.31 -6.48 -50.89
C MET A 14 24.37 -5.46 -49.76
N ALA A 15 24.31 -4.19 -50.14
CA ALA A 15 23.98 -3.10 -49.26
C ALA A 15 22.58 -3.34 -48.70
N PHE A 16 22.50 -3.90 -47.49
CA PHE A 16 21.29 -3.83 -46.68
C PHE A 16 21.06 -2.36 -46.33
N LEU A 17 20.23 -1.71 -47.14
CA LEU A 17 19.54 -0.47 -46.81
C LEU A 17 18.60 -0.77 -45.64
N PHE A 18 19.10 -0.60 -44.41
CA PHE A 18 18.22 -0.37 -43.28
C PHE A 18 17.67 1.05 -43.42
N PRO A 19 16.35 1.26 -43.56
CA PRO A 19 15.80 2.58 -43.32
C PRO A 19 16.07 2.90 -41.85
N ALA A 20 16.79 4.00 -41.61
CA ALA A 20 16.87 4.63 -40.31
C ALA A 20 15.46 5.08 -39.93
N THR A 21 14.67 4.16 -39.38
CA THR A 21 13.52 4.51 -38.57
C THR A 21 14.10 5.17 -37.34
N GLY A 22 13.94 6.48 -37.29
CA GLY A 22 14.33 7.28 -36.15
C GLY A 22 13.80 6.62 -34.89
N LEU A 23 14.72 6.20 -34.03
CA LEU A 23 14.41 5.86 -32.66
C LEU A 23 14.06 7.20 -32.00
N THR A 24 12.82 7.64 -32.18
CA THR A 24 12.26 8.63 -31.27
C THR A 24 12.19 7.91 -29.93
N ALA A 25 13.21 8.13 -29.11
CA ALA A 25 13.06 8.07 -27.68
C ALA A 25 11.89 9.00 -27.36
N GLN A 26 10.71 8.41 -27.26
CA GLN A 26 9.59 9.03 -26.60
C GLN A 26 10.07 9.18 -25.16
N GLU A 27 10.59 10.37 -24.85
CA GLU A 27 10.57 10.91 -23.50
C GLU A 27 9.10 10.90 -23.10
N ASP A 28 8.67 9.75 -22.56
CA ASP A 28 7.44 9.67 -21.80
C ASP A 28 7.63 10.67 -20.67
N SER A 29 6.95 11.79 -20.87
CA SER A 29 6.49 12.76 -19.91
C SER A 29 7.00 12.46 -18.50
N SER A 30 7.92 13.32 -18.06
CA SER A 30 8.02 13.79 -16.69
C SER A 30 6.62 14.15 -16.18
N SER A 31 5.85 13.13 -15.80
CA SER A 31 4.85 13.27 -14.78
C SER A 31 5.65 13.41 -13.50
N THR A 32 5.68 14.65 -13.00
CA THR A 32 6.06 14.90 -11.63
C THR A 32 4.99 14.19 -10.78
N GLU A 33 5.14 12.88 -10.59
CA GLU A 33 4.45 12.18 -9.54
C GLU A 33 4.95 12.84 -8.26
N LYS A 34 4.16 13.80 -7.77
CA LYS A 34 4.20 14.22 -6.37
C LYS A 34 4.12 12.91 -5.60
N GLY A 35 5.26 12.44 -5.09
CA GLY A 35 5.35 11.22 -4.32
C GLY A 35 4.38 11.35 -3.15
N VAL A 36 3.16 10.84 -3.34
CA VAL A 36 2.22 10.67 -2.26
C VAL A 36 2.90 9.64 -1.39
N SER A 37 3.50 10.10 -0.29
CA SER A 37 4.03 9.20 0.73
C SER A 37 2.89 8.27 1.10
N ARG A 38 2.94 7.04 0.60
CA ARG A 38 1.91 6.04 0.87
C ARG A 38 2.05 5.75 2.35
N GLU A 39 1.20 6.37 3.17
CA GLU A 39 1.23 6.15 4.61
C GLU A 39 1.17 4.64 4.84
N MET A 40 2.22 4.09 5.45
CA MET A 40 2.28 2.68 5.71
C MET A 40 1.21 2.34 6.75
N SER A 41 0.35 1.38 6.40
CA SER A 41 -0.68 0.91 7.29
C SER A 41 -0.07 0.33 8.57
N PRO A 42 -0.59 0.68 9.76
CA PRO A 42 -0.13 0.10 11.02
C PRO A 42 -0.65 -1.33 11.24
N PHE A 43 -1.49 -1.85 10.35
CA PHE A 43 -2.10 -3.17 10.46
C PHE A 43 -1.29 -4.24 9.73
N LEU A 44 -1.28 -5.45 10.29
CA LEU A 44 -0.71 -6.63 9.63
C LEU A 44 -1.57 -7.08 8.44
N ILE A 45 -2.89 -7.14 8.63
CA ILE A 45 -3.86 -7.42 7.56
C ILE A 45 -4.30 -6.09 6.96
N THR A 46 -4.12 -5.91 5.65
CA THR A 46 -4.44 -4.65 4.94
C THR A 46 -5.43 -4.87 3.80
N GLY A 47 -6.23 -3.85 3.48
CA GLY A 47 -7.12 -3.83 2.30
C GLY A 47 -8.32 -4.78 2.29
N LYS A 48 -8.46 -5.69 3.27
CA LYS A 48 -9.56 -6.68 3.33
C LYS A 48 -10.54 -6.49 4.48
N MET A 49 -10.23 -5.63 5.44
CA MET A 49 -11.09 -5.39 6.61
C MET A 49 -11.90 -4.10 6.44
N PRO A 50 -13.21 -4.11 6.75
CA PRO A 50 -14.03 -2.92 6.68
C PRO A 50 -13.63 -1.93 7.79
N HIS A 51 -13.57 -0.65 7.45
CA HIS A 51 -13.37 0.42 8.43
C HIS A 51 -14.73 0.93 8.95
N LEU A 52 -15.47 0.08 9.68
CA LEU A 52 -16.86 0.35 10.06
C LEU A 52 -17.05 1.71 10.76
N THR A 53 -16.22 2.05 11.74
CA THR A 53 -16.34 3.36 12.42
C THR A 53 -16.02 4.55 11.52
N LYS A 54 -15.30 4.38 10.42
CA LYS A 54 -15.10 5.42 9.39
C LYS A 54 -16.33 5.56 8.50
N LEU A 55 -16.92 4.43 8.07
CA LEU A 55 -18.17 4.42 7.29
C LEU A 55 -19.31 5.04 8.10
N LEU A 56 -19.43 4.62 9.35
CA LEU A 56 -20.45 5.06 10.28
C LEU A 56 -20.40 6.58 10.53
N ILE A 57 -19.21 7.16 10.71
CA ILE A 57 -19.07 8.63 10.87
C ILE A 57 -19.46 9.40 9.61
N LYS A 58 -19.28 8.82 8.42
CA LYS A 58 -19.76 9.45 7.18
C LYS A 58 -21.29 9.43 7.07
N GLN A 59 -21.95 8.49 7.74
CA GLN A 59 -23.40 8.29 7.74
C GLN A 59 -24.05 8.68 9.09
N TRP A 60 -23.33 9.43 9.95
CA TRP A 60 -23.69 9.63 11.36
C TRP A 60 -25.09 10.22 11.57
N ASP A 61 -25.48 11.11 10.66
CA ASP A 61 -26.76 11.82 10.67
C ASP A 61 -27.66 11.40 9.51
N ASN A 62 -27.38 10.25 8.88
CA ASN A 62 -28.25 9.69 7.86
C ASN A 62 -29.54 9.14 8.53
N PRO A 63 -30.74 9.65 8.16
CA PRO A 63 -31.99 9.20 8.76
C PRO A 63 -32.31 7.72 8.45
N GLU A 64 -31.78 7.16 7.36
CA GLU A 64 -31.98 5.74 7.01
C GLU A 64 -31.21 4.79 7.94
N LEU A 65 -30.07 5.24 8.48
CA LEU A 65 -29.30 4.47 9.46
C LEU A 65 -29.97 4.50 10.85
N ASN A 66 -30.80 5.52 11.11
CA ASN A 66 -31.66 5.67 12.29
C ASN A 66 -30.99 5.27 13.62
N LEU A 67 -29.76 5.75 13.86
CA LEU A 67 -29.03 5.45 15.10
C LEU A 67 -29.73 6.10 16.29
N SER A 68 -30.08 5.30 17.30
CA SER A 68 -30.53 5.82 18.59
C SER A 68 -29.41 6.60 19.30
N THR A 69 -29.79 7.50 20.21
CA THR A 69 -28.82 8.23 21.05
C THR A 69 -27.89 7.28 21.81
N GLU A 70 -28.44 6.20 22.37
CA GLU A 70 -27.65 5.19 23.10
C GLU A 70 -26.62 4.49 22.20
N GLN A 71 -27.00 4.15 20.97
CA GLN A 71 -26.06 3.58 20.00
C GLN A 71 -24.95 4.58 19.66
N LYS A 72 -25.31 5.85 19.37
CA LYS A 72 -24.35 6.91 19.08
C LYS A 72 -23.32 7.05 20.19
N ASP A 73 -23.75 7.08 21.44
CA ASP A 73 -22.84 7.21 22.59
C ASP A 73 -21.87 6.03 22.70
N LYS A 74 -22.38 4.79 22.59
CA LYS A 74 -21.53 3.58 22.62
C LYS A 74 -20.53 3.55 21.45
N LEU A 75 -20.96 3.95 20.26
CA LEU A 75 -20.11 3.99 19.06
C LEU A 75 -19.00 5.04 19.16
N LEU A 76 -19.26 6.17 19.80
CA LEU A 76 -18.21 7.18 20.07
C LEU A 76 -17.13 6.63 21.01
N VAL A 77 -17.51 5.84 22.02
CA VAL A 77 -16.56 5.16 22.92
C VAL A 77 -15.69 4.18 22.12
N VAL A 78 -16.30 3.27 21.36
CA VAL A 78 -15.58 2.29 20.52
C VAL A 78 -14.61 3.00 19.57
N ARG A 79 -15.05 4.08 18.92
CA ARG A 79 -14.22 4.87 18.01
C ARG A 79 -13.04 5.52 18.74
N LYS A 80 -13.28 6.14 19.90
CA LYS A 80 -12.24 6.82 20.69
C LYS A 80 -11.17 5.83 21.13
N GLU A 81 -11.56 4.68 21.66
CA GLU A 81 -10.66 3.62 22.10
C GLU A 81 -9.84 3.08 20.93
N THR A 82 -10.50 2.79 19.80
CA THR A 82 -9.85 2.28 18.60
C THR A 82 -8.79 3.26 18.08
N ILE A 83 -9.15 4.53 17.89
CA ILE A 83 -8.22 5.55 17.37
C ILE A 83 -7.05 5.73 18.33
N THR A 84 -7.32 5.78 19.64
CA THR A 84 -6.28 5.95 20.66
C THR A 84 -5.33 4.77 20.67
N GLY A 85 -5.85 3.55 20.66
CA GLY A 85 -5.06 2.31 20.65
C GLY A 85 -4.20 2.19 19.39
N VAL A 86 -4.79 2.38 18.20
CA VAL A 86 -4.05 2.35 16.93
C VAL A 86 -2.97 3.43 16.91
N LYS A 87 -3.30 4.68 17.27
CA LYS A 87 -2.33 5.78 17.28
C LYS A 87 -1.15 5.51 18.22
N ALA A 88 -1.40 4.92 19.39
CA ALA A 88 -0.33 4.54 20.32
C ALA A 88 0.60 3.48 19.73
N LEU A 89 0.05 2.49 19.02
CA LEU A 89 0.84 1.45 18.34
C LEU A 89 1.61 2.01 17.13
N THR A 90 0.98 2.86 16.31
CA THR A 90 1.66 3.52 15.18
C THR A 90 2.90 4.28 15.63
N LYS A 91 2.80 5.05 16.74
CA LYS A 91 3.95 5.76 17.32
C LYS A 91 5.12 4.85 17.70
N LYS A 92 4.87 3.58 18.00
CA LYS A 92 5.91 2.57 18.29
C LYS A 92 6.42 1.89 17.02
N ILE A 93 5.55 1.64 16.05
CA ILE A 93 5.89 0.95 14.78
C ILE A 93 6.78 1.84 13.91
N THR A 94 6.40 3.10 13.69
CA THR A 94 7.11 4.01 12.77
C THR A 94 8.62 4.14 13.04
N PRO A 95 9.11 4.36 14.28
CA PRO A 95 10.55 4.45 14.53
C PRO A 95 11.28 3.11 14.32
N LEU A 96 10.62 1.96 14.50
CA LEU A 96 11.22 0.65 14.22
C LEU A 96 11.34 0.42 12.71
N GLU A 97 10.31 0.76 11.94
CA GLU A 97 10.37 0.70 10.47
C GLU A 97 11.47 1.60 9.93
N LYS A 98 11.62 2.81 10.50
CA LYS A 98 12.72 3.72 10.16
C LYS A 98 14.10 3.09 10.45
N GLN A 99 14.27 2.45 11.61
CA GLN A 99 15.52 1.76 11.94
C GLN A 99 15.84 0.61 10.99
N VAL A 100 14.83 -0.16 10.55
CA VAL A 100 15.03 -1.21 9.53
C VAL A 100 15.53 -0.60 8.22
N VAL A 101 14.92 0.50 7.76
CA VAL A 101 15.34 1.20 6.54
C VAL A 101 16.76 1.74 6.67
N GLU A 102 17.11 2.37 7.79
CA GLU A 102 18.46 2.86 8.07
C GLU A 102 19.49 1.72 8.08
N GLY A 103 19.15 0.59 8.70
CA GLY A 103 20.00 -0.61 8.74
C GLY A 103 20.26 -1.21 7.35
N ILE A 104 19.25 -1.20 6.47
CA ILE A 104 19.41 -1.60 5.06
C ILE A 104 20.44 -0.71 4.35
N PHE A 105 20.32 0.63 4.48
CA PHE A 105 21.27 1.56 3.87
C PHE A 105 22.68 1.46 4.48
N ALA A 106 22.77 1.06 5.74
CA ALA A 106 24.03 0.75 6.42
C ALA A 106 24.59 -0.64 6.07
N LYS A 107 23.94 -1.42 5.20
CA LYS A 107 24.32 -2.79 4.80
C LYS A 107 24.40 -3.78 5.96
N GLN A 108 23.55 -3.62 6.98
CA GLN A 108 23.42 -4.61 8.05
C GLN A 108 22.90 -5.94 7.49
N ALA A 109 23.31 -7.06 8.10
CA ALA A 109 22.85 -8.37 7.66
C ALA A 109 21.36 -8.57 8.03
N PRO A 110 20.60 -9.34 7.25
CA PRO A 110 19.19 -9.63 7.58
C PRO A 110 18.98 -10.17 9.00
N GLU A 111 19.93 -10.96 9.49
CA GLU A 111 19.92 -11.55 10.83
C GLU A 111 19.96 -10.48 11.93
N ASP A 112 20.70 -9.38 11.70
CA ASP A 112 20.79 -8.25 12.63
C ASP A 112 19.49 -7.42 12.65
N LEU A 113 18.76 -7.40 11.53
CA LEU A 113 17.47 -6.70 11.39
C LEU A 113 16.29 -7.55 11.87
N GLY A 114 16.46 -8.87 11.95
CA GLY A 114 15.43 -9.84 12.32
C GLY A 114 14.64 -9.46 13.58
N PRO A 115 15.30 -9.10 14.71
CA PRO A 115 14.61 -8.68 15.93
C PRO A 115 13.69 -7.46 15.74
N LEU A 116 14.11 -6.47 14.95
CA LEU A 116 13.28 -5.29 14.65
C LEU A 116 12.06 -5.69 13.82
N VAL A 117 12.24 -6.53 12.80
CA VAL A 117 11.14 -7.04 11.97
C VAL A 117 10.12 -7.82 12.80
N GLN A 118 10.57 -8.68 13.71
CA GLN A 118 9.69 -9.41 14.63
C GLN A 118 8.93 -8.47 15.57
N ALA A 119 9.58 -7.45 16.11
CA ALA A 119 8.93 -6.44 16.95
C ALA A 119 7.85 -5.66 16.18
N ILE A 120 8.14 -5.25 14.94
CA ILE A 120 7.16 -4.60 14.05
C ILE A 120 5.98 -5.54 13.79
N ALA A 121 6.24 -6.81 13.44
CA ALA A 121 5.19 -7.78 13.16
C ALA A 121 4.24 -7.97 14.37
N LYS A 122 4.80 -8.08 15.58
CA LYS A 122 4.02 -8.18 16.82
C LYS A 122 3.13 -6.95 17.03
N LEU A 123 3.69 -5.75 16.91
CA LEU A 123 2.93 -4.51 17.07
C LEU A 123 1.83 -4.33 16.00
N LYS A 124 2.12 -4.72 14.75
CA LYS A 124 1.13 -4.71 13.67
C LYS A 124 0.01 -5.73 13.91
N ALA A 125 0.33 -6.89 14.47
CA ALA A 125 -0.67 -7.87 14.88
C ALA A 125 -1.56 -7.31 16.01
N GLU A 126 -0.97 -6.66 17.02
CA GLU A 126 -1.73 -5.97 18.09
C GLU A 126 -2.66 -4.90 17.51
N ALA A 127 -2.18 -4.10 16.55
CA ALA A 127 -3.01 -3.08 15.89
C ALA A 127 -4.16 -3.70 15.09
N THR A 128 -3.91 -4.82 14.41
CA THR A 128 -4.96 -5.60 13.74
C THR A 128 -5.98 -6.11 14.75
N MET A 129 -5.57 -6.59 15.93
CA MET A 129 -6.51 -7.02 16.97
C MET A 129 -7.37 -5.88 17.52
N VAL A 130 -6.81 -4.68 17.65
CA VAL A 130 -7.61 -3.47 18.00
C VAL A 130 -8.66 -3.20 16.92
N HIS A 131 -8.29 -3.32 15.64
CA HIS A 131 -9.24 -3.13 14.54
C HIS A 131 -10.33 -4.21 14.49
N LEU A 132 -9.97 -5.48 14.70
CA LEU A 132 -10.93 -6.58 14.76
C LEU A 132 -11.92 -6.39 15.92
N ARG A 133 -11.44 -5.93 17.09
CA ARG A 133 -12.31 -5.58 18.21
C ARG A 133 -13.25 -4.43 17.86
N CYS A 134 -12.76 -3.40 17.21
CA CYS A 134 -13.59 -2.29 16.72
C CYS A 134 -14.74 -2.78 15.83
N ILE A 135 -14.45 -3.67 14.89
CA ILE A 135 -15.45 -4.28 14.00
C ILE A 135 -16.48 -5.06 14.82
N TYR A 136 -16.02 -5.93 15.71
CA TYR A 136 -16.86 -6.78 16.56
C TYR A 136 -17.80 -5.96 17.47
N GLU A 137 -17.26 -4.99 18.22
CA GLU A 137 -18.07 -4.17 19.13
C GLU A 137 -19.05 -3.30 18.37
N THR A 138 -18.65 -2.74 17.22
CA THR A 138 -19.56 -1.99 16.34
C THR A 138 -20.72 -2.87 15.88
N SER A 139 -20.45 -4.10 15.42
CA SER A 139 -21.50 -5.05 14.99
C SER A 139 -22.45 -5.49 16.11
N LYS A 140 -22.06 -5.35 17.37
CA LYS A 140 -22.92 -5.66 18.53
C LYS A 140 -23.82 -4.49 18.94
N ILE A 141 -23.43 -3.27 18.59
CA ILE A 141 -24.21 -2.07 18.89
C ILE A 141 -25.27 -1.83 17.83
N LEU A 142 -24.94 -2.14 16.57
CA LEU A 142 -25.86 -2.03 15.44
C LEU A 142 -26.78 -3.23 15.37
N ASP A 143 -28.02 -3.01 14.93
CA ASP A 143 -28.87 -4.11 14.49
C ASP A 143 -28.45 -4.62 13.10
N ALA A 144 -29.07 -5.71 12.66
CA ALA A 144 -28.75 -6.35 11.40
C ALA A 144 -28.99 -5.44 10.18
N GLN A 145 -30.06 -4.63 10.19
CA GLN A 145 -30.39 -3.73 9.08
C GLN A 145 -29.39 -2.58 9.00
N GLN A 146 -29.01 -2.00 10.14
CA GLN A 146 -28.01 -0.95 10.22
C GLN A 146 -26.62 -1.44 9.79
N LEU A 147 -26.26 -2.67 10.16
CA LEU A 147 -24.99 -3.26 9.76
C LEU A 147 -24.96 -3.54 8.25
N GLU A 148 -26.03 -4.11 7.69
CA GLU A 148 -26.18 -4.35 6.26
C GLU A 148 -26.10 -3.03 5.47
N PHE A 149 -26.78 -1.98 5.93
CA PHE A 149 -26.72 -0.65 5.35
C PHE A 149 -25.29 -0.10 5.24
N LEU A 150 -24.44 -0.35 6.25
CA LEU A 150 -23.06 0.14 6.26
C LEU A 150 -22.10 -0.69 5.39
N MET A 151 -22.46 -1.92 5.06
CA MET A 151 -21.58 -2.85 4.35
C MET A 151 -21.83 -2.92 2.85
N ASN A 152 -22.93 -2.33 2.38
CA ASN A 152 -23.32 -2.23 0.97
C ASN A 152 -23.03 -0.82 0.41
#